data_AF-A0A662LV10-F1
#
_entry.id   AF-A0A662LV10-F1
#
_cell.length_a   1.000
_cell.length_b   1.000
_cell.length_c   1.000
_cell.angle_alpha   90.00
_cell.angle_beta   90.00
_cell.angle_gamma   90.00
#
_symmetry.space_group_name_H-M   'P 1'
#
loop_
_entity.id
_entity.type
_entity.pdbx_description
1 polymer ?
#
loop_
_entity_poly.entity_id
_entity_poly.type
_entity_poly.pdbx_seq_one_letter_code
_entity_poly.pdbx_strand_id
1 'polypeptide(L)' 'MSFIRHKTFGNQESAYDVSSYWDSKRKKPRQKQKYLGVLIDKDKGIFEMRRKIHHSLYEK' A
#
# COMPACT_ATOMS: atom_id res chain seq x y z
N MET A 1 14.73 5.25 1.13
CA MET A 1 14.31 4.86 -0.24
C MET A 1 12.92 4.24 -0.16
N SER A 2 12.02 4.61 -1.07
CA SER A 2 10.71 3.98 -1.24
C SER A 2 10.54 3.48 -2.69
N PHE A 3 9.75 2.43 -2.88
CA PHE A 3 9.42 1.89 -4.19
C PHE A 3 8.01 1.29 -4.20
N ILE A 4 7.40 1.26 -5.38
CA ILE A 4 6.10 0.60 -5.57
C ILE A 4 6.35 -0.88 -5.84
N ARG A 5 5.71 -1.74 -5.04
CA ARG A 5 5.70 -3.18 -5.23
C ARG A 5 4.36 -3.61 -5.77
N HIS A 6 4.37 -4.24 -6.95
CA HIS A 6 3.21 -4.92 -7.50
C HIS A 6 3.17 -6.36 -6.99
N LYS A 7 1.98 -6.85 -6.64
CA LYS A 7 1.74 -8.22 -6.21
C LYS A 7 0.46 -8.73 -6.83
N THR A 8 0.58 -9.82 -7.57
CA THR A 8 -0.55 -10.50 -8.19
C THR A 8 -1.11 -11.55 -7.24
N PHE A 9 -2.43 -11.54 -7.04
CA PHE A 9 -3.17 -12.56 -6.32
C PHE A 9 -4.36 -13.01 -7.17
N GLY A 10 -4.29 -14.22 -7.71
CA GLY A 10 -5.26 -14.71 -8.68
C GLY A 10 -5.28 -13.84 -9.94
N ASN A 11 -6.47 -13.32 -10.29
CA ASN A 11 -6.66 -12.46 -11.47
C ASN A 11 -6.51 -10.95 -11.18
N GLN A 12 -6.12 -10.55 -9.95
CA GLN A 12 -5.98 -9.14 -9.58
C GLN A 12 -4.53 -8.82 -9.24
N GLU A 13 -4.02 -7.74 -9.83
CA GLU A 13 -2.72 -7.16 -9.48
C GLU A 13 -2.95 -6.01 -8.49
N SER A 14 -2.17 -5.96 -7.42
CA SER A 14 -2.30 -4.97 -6.34
C SER A 14 -0.98 -4.24 -6.14
N ALA A 15 -1.06 -2.96 -5.79
CA ALA A 15 0.11 -2.11 -5.59
C ALA A 15 0.28 -1.72 -4.13
N TYR A 16 1.54 -1.71 -3.68
CA TYR A 16 1.95 -1.32 -2.35
C TYR A 16 3.09 -0.31 -2.44
N ASP A 17 2.99 0.80 -1.71
CA ASP A 17 4.13 1.67 -1.45
C ASP A 17 4.93 1.07 -0.30
N VAL A 18 6.18 0.76 -0.60
CA VAL A 18 7.08 0.08 0.32
C VAL A 18 8.22 1.04 0.66
N SER A 19 8.31 1.39 1.95
CA SER A 19 9.36 2.26 2.47
C SER A 19 10.17 1.56 3.54
N SER A 20 11.48 1.71 3.47
CA SER A 20 12.41 1.21 4.49
C SER A 20 12.79 2.33 5.44
N TYR A 21 12.86 2.02 6.74
CA TYR A 21 13.27 2.97 7.78
C TYR A 21 14.10 2.26 8.85
N TRP A 22 14.91 3.04 9.58
CA TRP A 22 15.64 2.56 10.74
C TRP A 22 14.75 2.66 11.99
N ASP A 23 14.48 1.54 12.65
CA ASP A 23 13.76 1.53 13.93
C ASP A 23 14.77 1.70 15.07
N SER A 24 14.91 2.93 15.56
CA SER A 24 15.86 3.28 16.61
C SER A 24 15.60 2.59 17.95
N LYS A 25 14.33 2.25 18.25
CA LYS A 25 13.96 1.54 19.48
C LYS A 25 14.41 0.09 19.43
N ARG A 26 14.25 -0.55 18.26
CA ARG A 26 14.61 -1.96 18.06
C ARG A 26 15.99 -2.16 17.45
N LYS A 27 16.72 -1.07 17.17
CA LYS A 27 18.06 -1.04 16.57
C LYS A 27 18.19 -1.92 15.34
N LYS A 28 17.19 -1.89 14.45
CA LYS A 28 17.19 -2.72 13.24
C LYS A 28 16.46 -2.04 12.08
N PRO A 29 16.81 -2.37 10.82
CA PRO A 29 16.05 -1.89 9.68
C PRO A 29 14.65 -2.52 9.69
N ARG A 30 13.65 -1.74 9.33
CA ARG A 30 12.26 -2.13 9.21
C ARG A 30 11.74 -1.68 7.85
N GLN A 31 10.65 -2.31 7.44
CA GLN A 31 9.93 -1.97 6.24
C GLN A 31 8.47 -1.70 6.59
N LYS A 32 7.90 -0.65 6.02
CA LYS A 32 6.49 -0.32 6.08
C LYS A 32 5.91 -0.54 4.69
N GLN A 33 4.75 -1.19 4.62
CA GLN A 33 4.01 -1.40 3.39
C GLN A 33 2.66 -0.70 3.52
N LYS A 34 2.33 0.17 2.57
CA LYS A 34 1.05 0.85 2.48
C LYS A 34 0.35 0.38 1.22
N TYR A 35 -0.85 -0.16 1.36
CA TYR A 35 -1.67 -0.55 0.22
C TYR A 35 -2.11 0.69 -0.58
N LEU A 36 -1.87 0.69 -1.89
CA LEU A 36 -2.26 1.78 -2.79
C LEU A 36 -3.57 1.47 -3.51
N GLY A 37 -3.82 0.21 -3.85
CA GLY A 37 -5.02 -0.18 -4.59
C GLY A 37 -4.81 -1.38 -5.50
N VAL A 38 -5.88 -1.77 -6.20
CA VAL A 38 -5.83 -2.75 -7.30
C VAL A 38 -5.36 -2.03 -8.56
N LEU A 39 -4.43 -2.62 -9.30
CA LEU A 39 -3.96 -2.12 -10.58
C LEU A 39 -5.08 -2.28 -11.62
N ILE A 40 -5.56 -1.17 -12.19
CA ILE A 40 -6.54 -1.19 -13.28
C ILE A 40 -5.83 -1.16 -14.63
N ASP A 41 -4.83 -0.30 -14.75
CA ASP A 41 -4.09 -0.07 -15.99
C ASP A 41 -2.60 0.03 -15.66
N LYS A 42 -1.83 -0.93 -16.16
CA LYS A 42 -0.39 -1.06 -15.90
C LYS A 42 0.44 -0.05 -16.68
N ASP A 43 0.03 0.26 -17.91
CA ASP A 43 0.76 1.16 -18.81
C ASP A 43 0.56 2.62 -18.40
N LYS A 44 -0.59 2.94 -17.81
CA LYS A 44 -0.89 4.27 -17.29
C LYS A 44 -0.60 4.45 -15.80
N GLY A 45 -0.20 3.38 -15.10
CA GLY A 45 0.03 3.41 -13.65
C GLY A 45 -1.21 3.80 -12.84
N ILE A 46 -2.40 3.40 -13.29
CA ILE A 46 -3.67 3.75 -12.63
C ILE A 46 -4.02 2.66 -11.61
N PHE A 47 -4.21 3.08 -10.37
CA PHE A 47 -4.57 2.23 -9.25
C PHE A 47 -5.95 2.60 -8.73
N GLU A 48 -6.86 1.62 -8.61
CA GLU A 48 -8.11 1.80 -7.87
C GLU A 48 -7.85 1.55 -6.38
N MET A 49 -7.73 2.63 -5.62
CA MET A 49 -7.92 2.52 -4.19
C MET A 49 -9.42 2.33 -3.96
N ARG A 50 -9.90 1.09 -3.78
CA ARG A 50 -11.25 0.84 -3.26
C ARG A 50 -11.32 1.45 -1.86
N ARG A 51 -11.62 2.75 -1.77
CA ARG A 51 -12.05 3.38 -0.54
C ARG A 51 -13.36 2.70 -0.18
N LYS A 52 -13.30 1.64 0.64
CA LYS A 52 -14.40 1.45 1.58
C LYS A 52 -14.35 2.73 2.41
N ILE A 53 -15.29 3.63 2.14
CA ILE A 53 -15.63 4.70 3.07
C ILE A 53 -16.04 3.94 4.34
N HIS A 54 -15.07 3.67 5.21
CA HIS A 54 -15.36 3.39 6.61
C HIS A 54 -15.81 4.76 7.13
N HIS A 55 -17.09 5.03 6.97
CA HIS A 55 -17.78 6.05 7.75
C HIS A 55 -17.50 5.63 9.20
N SER A 56 -16.55 6.31 9.83
CA SER A 56 -16.18 6.03 11.22
C SER A 56 -17.40 6.39 12.05
N LEU A 57 -18.06 5.37 12.59
CA LEU A 57 -18.91 5.49 13.77
C LEU A 57 -18.06 5.93 14.96
N TYR A 58 -17.71 7.21 14.98
CA TYR A 58 -17.33 7.96 16.17
C TYR A 58 -17.85 9.39 15.96
N GLU A 59 -19.19 9.52 16.00
CA GLU A 59 -19.78 10.73 16.53
C GLU A 59 -19.56 10.74 18.04
N LYS A 60 -18.89 11.81 18.50
CA LYS A 60 -18.89 12.39 19.85
C LYS A 60 -18.36 11.58 21.03
#